data_AF-A0A1B7X8E4-F1
#
_entry.id   AF-A0A1B7X8E4-F1
#
_cell.length_a   1.000
_cell.length_b   1.000
_cell.length_c   1.000
_cell.angle_alpha   90.00
_cell.angle_beta   90.00
_cell.angle_gamma   90.00
#
_symmetry.space_group_name_H-M   'P 1'
#
loop_
_entity.id
_entity.type
_entity.pdbx_description
1 polymer ?
#
loop_
_entity_poly.entity_id
_entity_poly.type
_entity_poly.pdbx_seq_one_letter_code
_entity_poly.pdbx_strand_id
1 'polypeptide(L)'
;MLSVRIDSRQFQREINNIMEYSAGFLDGIQKGKIELYASLAPKISELASQFIDVNARMSPELLHHIYEWEKVGSPQARLFDLDYKISNIGITFTSSLKQSTSIKNGSNVPFYDKARIMEDGVSVTIEPKRANALRFEIDGTEVYTSSPVTVDNPGGKTKGQFENIVDKFFGVYFRQSFLNSSGLLQYFNTPQVYKKNLASAKRGGRALGLKTGYRWVADAGKVG
;
A
#
# COMPACT_ATOMS: atom_id res chain seq x y z
N MET A 1 39.26 -26.27 -50.03
CA MET A 1 37.86 -25.78 -50.04
C MET A 1 37.18 -26.31 -48.79
N LEU A 2 36.85 -25.45 -47.81
CA LEU A 2 36.13 -25.88 -46.60
C LEU A 2 34.65 -26.06 -46.94
N SER A 3 34.16 -27.31 -46.96
CA SER A 3 32.74 -27.61 -47.14
C SER A 3 32.04 -27.51 -45.77
N VAL A 4 31.21 -26.48 -45.57
CA VAL A 4 30.33 -26.39 -44.40
C VAL A 4 29.07 -27.21 -44.71
N ARG A 5 28.90 -28.35 -44.03
CA ARG A 5 27.64 -29.11 -44.08
C ARG A 5 26.73 -28.60 -42.96
N ILE A 6 25.70 -27.85 -43.32
CA ILE A 6 24.68 -27.41 -42.37
C ILE A 6 23.59 -28.49 -42.31
N ASP A 7 23.41 -29.12 -41.15
CA ASP A 7 22.25 -29.96 -40.90
C ASP A 7 21.01 -29.07 -40.75
N SER A 8 20.25 -28.98 -41.83
CA SER A 8 19.05 -28.15 -41.90
C SER A 8 17.95 -28.59 -40.92
N ARG A 9 17.89 -29.88 -40.56
CA ARG A 9 16.91 -30.39 -39.58
C ARG A 9 17.32 -30.01 -38.16
N GLN A 10 18.60 -30.13 -37.85
CA GLN A 10 19.13 -29.66 -36.57
C GLN A 10 18.94 -28.15 -36.41
N PHE A 11 19.27 -27.37 -37.45
CA PHE A 11 19.09 -25.92 -37.44
C PHE A 11 17.62 -25.53 -37.21
N GLN A 12 16.69 -26.11 -37.96
CA GLN A 12 15.26 -25.84 -37.80
C GLN A 12 14.76 -26.15 -36.38
N ARG A 13 15.20 -27.28 -35.81
CA ARG A 13 14.85 -27.67 -34.45
C ARG A 13 15.39 -26.68 -33.41
N GLU A 14 16.64 -26.24 -33.55
CA GLU A 14 17.24 -25.27 -32.65
C GLU A 14 16.53 -23.91 -32.70
N ILE A 15 16.18 -23.43 -33.90
CA ILE A 15 15.42 -22.19 -34.08
C ILE A 15 14.01 -22.32 -33.48
N ASN A 16 13.30 -23.41 -33.75
CA ASN A 16 11.98 -23.66 -33.16
C ASN A 16 12.05 -23.67 -31.63
N ASN A 17 13.05 -24.33 -31.05
CA ASN A 17 13.24 -24.35 -29.61
C ASN A 17 13.53 -22.95 -29.02
N ILE A 18 14.26 -22.10 -29.73
CA ILE A 18 14.50 -20.71 -29.30
C ILE A 18 13.20 -19.88 -29.36
N MET A 19 12.38 -20.06 -30.40
CA MET A 19 11.07 -19.40 -30.51
C MET A 19 10.14 -19.85 -29.38
N GLU A 20 10.07 -21.15 -29.13
CA GLU A 20 9.29 -21.74 -28.04
C GLU A 20 9.79 -21.29 -26.67
N TYR A 21 11.11 -21.17 -26.49
CA TYR A 21 11.69 -20.59 -25.27
C TYR A 21 11.22 -19.15 -25.04
N SER A 22 11.16 -18.35 -26.10
CA SER A 22 10.68 -16.96 -26.03
C SER A 22 9.21 -16.90 -25.62
N ALA A 23 8.35 -17.70 -26.26
CA ALA A 23 6.94 -17.80 -25.90
C ALA A 23 6.76 -18.30 -24.45
N GLY A 24 7.46 -19.36 -24.08
CA GLY A 24 7.45 -19.89 -22.72
C GLY A 24 7.90 -18.86 -21.69
N PHE A 25 8.93 -18.06 -21.99
CA PHE A 25 9.40 -17.00 -21.10
C PHE A 25 8.32 -15.96 -20.80
N LEU A 26 7.58 -15.51 -21.82
CA LEU A 26 6.46 -14.59 -21.64
C LEU A 26 5.34 -15.22 -20.78
N ASP A 27 5.02 -16.49 -21.00
CA ASP A 27 4.02 -17.21 -20.20
C ASP A 27 4.49 -17.39 -18.74
N GLY A 28 5.78 -17.67 -18.55
CA GLY A 28 6.42 -17.75 -17.25
C GLY A 28 6.27 -16.44 -16.47
N ILE A 29 6.50 -15.30 -17.14
CA ILE A 29 6.28 -13.97 -16.54
C ILE A 29 4.84 -13.81 -16.09
N GLN A 30 3.85 -14.16 -16.92
CA GLN A 30 2.44 -14.03 -16.51
C GLN A 30 2.13 -14.89 -15.28
N LYS A 31 2.65 -16.11 -15.22
CA LYS A 31 2.44 -17.03 -14.08
C LYS A 31 3.12 -16.56 -12.79
N GLY A 32 4.29 -15.91 -12.89
CA GLY A 32 5.04 -15.47 -11.72
C GLY A 32 4.57 -14.12 -11.14
N LYS A 33 3.66 -13.40 -11.81
CA LYS A 33 3.13 -12.11 -11.32
C LYS A 33 2.50 -12.21 -9.92
N ILE A 34 1.83 -13.32 -9.61
CA ILE A 34 1.19 -13.51 -8.30
C ILE A 34 2.25 -13.51 -7.18
N GLU A 35 3.39 -14.19 -7.39
CA GLU A 35 4.49 -14.22 -6.41
C GLU A 35 5.16 -12.86 -6.25
N LEU A 36 5.32 -12.13 -7.36
CA LEU A 36 5.77 -10.75 -7.32
C LEU A 36 4.82 -9.88 -6.50
N TYR A 37 3.52 -10.00 -6.72
CA TYR A 37 2.52 -9.24 -5.98
C TYR A 37 2.49 -9.61 -4.51
N ALA A 38 2.60 -10.90 -4.19
CA ALA A 38 2.66 -11.40 -2.81
C ALA A 38 3.87 -10.89 -2.03
N SER A 39 5.00 -10.71 -2.70
CA SER A 39 6.21 -10.17 -2.06
C SER A 39 6.20 -8.64 -1.93
N LEU A 40 5.55 -7.92 -2.85
CA LEU A 40 5.48 -6.46 -2.83
C LEU A 40 4.35 -5.91 -1.95
N ALA A 41 3.16 -6.50 -2.00
CA ALA A 41 1.97 -5.97 -1.35
C ALA A 41 2.16 -5.61 0.15
N PRO A 42 2.72 -6.49 1.01
CA PRO A 42 2.95 -6.14 2.42
C PRO A 42 3.94 -4.99 2.59
N LYS A 43 5.00 -4.92 1.78
CA LYS A 43 6.00 -3.84 1.83
C LYS A 43 5.39 -2.49 1.47
N ILE A 44 4.53 -2.48 0.46
CA ILE A 44 3.85 -1.27 -0.01
C ILE A 44 2.82 -0.80 1.03
N SER A 45 2.04 -1.71 1.61
CA SER A 45 1.09 -1.36 2.70
C SER A 45 1.80 -0.77 3.91
N GLU A 46 2.91 -1.37 4.34
CA GLU A 46 3.69 -0.84 5.46
C GLU A 46 4.32 0.51 5.12
N LEU A 47 4.88 0.67 3.90
CA LEU A 47 5.44 1.94 3.45
C LEU A 47 4.38 3.05 3.39
N ALA A 48 3.17 2.74 2.92
CA ALA A 48 2.04 3.66 2.92
C ALA A 48 1.70 4.11 4.34
N SER A 49 1.65 3.16 5.28
CA SER A 49 1.35 3.44 6.68
C SER A 49 2.43 4.32 7.33
N GLN A 50 3.71 4.05 7.06
CA GLN A 50 4.83 4.87 7.53
C GLN A 50 4.82 6.28 6.93
N PHE A 51 4.48 6.40 5.66
CA PHE A 51 4.32 7.69 5.00
C PHE A 51 3.23 8.51 5.69
N ILE A 52 2.08 7.91 6.01
CA ILE A 52 1.00 8.57 6.75
C ILE A 52 1.47 8.99 8.14
N ASP A 53 2.18 8.12 8.88
CA ASP A 53 2.72 8.44 10.20
C ASP A 53 3.65 9.65 10.19
N VAL A 54 4.53 9.75 9.19
CA VAL A 54 5.43 10.90 9.04
C VAL A 54 4.63 12.16 8.75
N ASN A 55 3.67 12.11 7.81
CA ASN A 55 2.86 13.28 7.47
C ASN A 55 1.97 13.71 8.66
N ALA A 56 1.48 12.78 9.46
CA ALA A 56 0.69 13.08 10.65
C ALA A 56 1.50 13.80 11.72
N ARG A 57 2.80 13.50 11.87
CA ARG A 57 3.70 14.26 12.76
C ARG A 57 3.97 15.68 12.24
N MET A 58 4.02 15.85 10.93
CA MET A 58 4.27 17.15 10.29
C MET A 58 3.03 18.06 10.27
N SER A 59 1.84 17.46 10.16
CA SER A 59 0.56 18.17 10.12
C SER A 59 -0.47 17.50 11.05
N PRO A 60 -0.27 17.56 12.38
CA PRO A 60 -1.19 16.96 13.34
C PRO A 60 -2.62 17.49 13.21
N GLU A 61 -2.79 18.78 12.87
CA GLU A 61 -4.08 19.44 12.68
C GLU A 61 -4.95 18.84 11.57
N LEU A 62 -4.34 18.11 10.63
CA LEU A 62 -5.03 17.45 9.51
C LEU A 62 -5.27 15.96 9.75
N LEU A 63 -4.42 15.30 10.55
CA LEU A 63 -4.36 13.84 10.62
C LEU A 63 -4.45 13.28 12.05
N HIS A 64 -4.67 14.10 13.08
CA HIS A 64 -4.79 13.60 14.47
C HIS A 64 -5.94 12.63 14.69
N HIS A 65 -7.00 12.72 13.87
CA HIS A 65 -8.21 11.95 14.04
C HIS A 65 -8.04 10.46 13.74
N ILE A 66 -7.09 10.12 12.87
CA ILE A 66 -6.74 8.73 12.53
C ILE A 66 -5.71 8.12 13.50
N TYR A 67 -5.49 8.73 14.66
CA TYR A 67 -4.69 8.17 15.75
C TYR A 67 -5.43 8.23 17.09
N GLU A 68 -5.01 7.40 18.05
CA GLU A 68 -5.39 7.58 19.45
C GLU A 68 -4.96 8.96 19.96
N TRP A 69 -5.69 9.48 20.95
CA TRP A 69 -5.43 10.79 21.53
C TRP A 69 -3.98 10.93 21.98
N GLU A 70 -3.38 12.10 21.73
CA GLU A 70 -2.01 12.47 22.13
C GLU A 70 -0.90 11.61 21.50
N LYS A 71 -1.24 10.71 20.56
CA LYS A 71 -0.30 9.77 19.93
C LYS A 71 -0.26 9.91 18.41
N VAL A 72 -0.40 11.13 17.91
CA VAL A 72 -0.42 11.42 16.46
C VAL A 72 0.86 10.95 15.79
N GLY A 73 0.72 10.16 14.73
CA GLY A 73 1.84 9.59 13.98
C GLY A 73 2.58 8.45 14.69
N SER A 74 2.05 7.92 15.79
CA SER A 74 2.58 6.70 16.41
C SER A 74 2.00 5.45 15.74
N PRO A 75 2.83 4.50 15.26
CA PRO A 75 2.35 3.28 14.60
C PRO A 75 1.38 2.45 15.45
N GLN A 76 1.61 2.41 16.77
CA GLN A 76 0.80 1.63 17.72
C GLN A 76 -0.54 2.31 18.05
N ALA A 77 -0.71 3.57 17.66
CA ALA A 77 -1.91 4.36 17.91
C ALA A 77 -2.78 4.53 16.67
N ARG A 78 -2.44 3.92 15.53
CA ARG A 78 -3.20 4.08 14.28
C ARG A 78 -4.65 3.62 14.48
N LEU A 79 -5.58 4.50 14.09
CA LEU A 79 -7.00 4.20 13.96
C LEU A 79 -7.37 3.95 12.50
N PHE A 80 -6.44 3.41 11.72
CA PHE A 80 -6.66 2.96 10.35
C PHE A 80 -5.89 1.67 10.08
N ASP A 81 -6.36 0.94 9.08
CA ASP A 81 -5.67 -0.22 8.48
C ASP A 81 -5.58 -0.06 6.96
N LEU A 82 -4.50 -0.59 6.38
CA LEU A 82 -4.28 -0.65 4.94
C LEU A 82 -4.16 -2.13 4.51
N ASP A 83 -5.29 -2.71 4.14
CA ASP A 83 -5.37 -4.08 3.66
C ASP A 83 -5.06 -4.16 2.16
N TYR A 84 -4.79 -5.39 1.70
CA TYR A 84 -4.59 -5.65 0.29
C TYR A 84 -5.17 -6.99 -0.16
N LYS A 85 -5.53 -7.05 -1.44
CA LYS A 85 -5.96 -8.27 -2.13
C LYS A 85 -5.14 -8.45 -3.39
N ILE A 86 -4.64 -9.67 -3.58
CA ILE A 86 -3.84 -10.04 -4.75
C ILE A 86 -4.72 -10.81 -5.73
N SER A 87 -4.60 -10.47 -7.00
CA SER A 87 -5.26 -11.16 -8.11
C SER A 87 -4.30 -11.34 -9.27
N ASN A 88 -4.73 -12.07 -10.30
CA ASN A 88 -3.97 -12.20 -11.54
C ASN A 88 -3.77 -10.86 -12.28
N ILE A 89 -4.61 -9.86 -11.99
CA ILE A 89 -4.62 -8.57 -12.67
C ILE A 89 -3.72 -7.57 -11.94
N GLY A 90 -3.63 -7.65 -10.61
CA GLY A 90 -2.84 -6.73 -9.80
C GLY A 90 -3.11 -6.84 -8.29
N ILE A 91 -2.59 -5.85 -7.57
CA ILE A 91 -2.83 -5.65 -6.14
C ILE A 91 -3.89 -4.56 -5.98
N THR A 92 -4.92 -4.83 -5.18
CA THR A 92 -5.88 -3.81 -4.73
C THR A 92 -5.58 -3.49 -3.28
N PHE A 93 -5.39 -2.21 -2.96
CA PHE A 93 -5.29 -1.75 -1.57
C PHE A 93 -6.63 -1.21 -1.10
N THR A 94 -6.95 -1.39 0.17
CA THR A 94 -8.17 -0.91 0.79
C THR A 94 -7.82 -0.31 2.14
N SER A 95 -8.32 0.89 2.41
CA SER A 95 -8.18 1.54 3.70
C SER A 95 -9.46 1.39 4.52
N SER A 96 -9.31 1.22 5.83
CA SER A 96 -10.43 1.22 6.78
C SER A 96 -10.07 2.02 8.03
N LEU A 97 -11.09 2.51 8.74
CA LEU A 97 -10.94 3.24 10.00
C LEU A 97 -11.37 2.37 11.18
N LYS A 98 -10.67 2.52 12.30
CA LYS A 98 -10.88 1.76 13.55
C LYS A 98 -11.51 2.62 14.64
N GLN A 99 -12.17 1.93 15.56
CA GLN A 99 -12.69 2.50 16.79
C GLN A 99 -11.54 2.91 17.73
N SER A 100 -11.60 4.15 18.25
CA SER A 100 -10.73 4.59 19.36
C SER A 100 -11.05 3.85 20.65
N THR A 101 -10.03 3.47 21.38
CA THR A 101 -10.15 2.75 22.65
C THR A 101 -9.79 3.62 23.86
N SER A 102 -9.15 4.76 23.63
CA SER A 102 -8.72 5.68 24.68
C SER A 102 -9.91 6.38 25.34
N ILE A 103 -9.99 6.28 26.67
CA ILE A 103 -10.94 7.03 27.49
C ILE A 103 -10.25 8.31 27.96
N LYS A 104 -10.77 9.46 27.54
CA LYS A 104 -10.25 10.76 27.98
C LYS A 104 -10.68 11.04 29.42
N ASN A 105 -9.82 11.71 30.19
CA ASN A 105 -10.15 12.18 31.54
C ASN A 105 -11.48 12.95 31.53
N GLY A 106 -12.37 12.60 32.46
CA GLY A 106 -13.72 13.14 32.53
C GLY A 106 -14.79 12.34 31.76
N SER A 107 -14.40 11.29 31.03
CA SER A 107 -15.32 10.33 30.42
C SER A 107 -15.18 8.95 31.05
N ASN A 108 -16.24 8.14 30.97
CA ASN A 108 -16.23 6.71 31.33
C ASN A 108 -16.22 5.79 30.10
N VAL A 109 -16.29 6.37 28.90
CA VAL A 109 -16.35 5.66 27.62
C VAL A 109 -15.44 6.35 26.60
N PRO A 110 -14.93 5.63 25.60
CA PRO A 110 -14.19 6.26 24.51
C PRO A 110 -15.11 7.11 23.63
N PHE A 111 -14.51 7.93 22.75
CA PHE A 111 -15.27 8.57 21.69
C PHE A 111 -15.54 7.54 20.57
N TYR A 112 -16.76 7.01 20.55
CA TYR A 112 -17.21 6.07 19.53
C TYR A 112 -17.12 6.67 18.12
N ASP A 113 -16.67 5.86 17.16
CA ASP A 113 -16.46 6.21 15.76
C ASP A 113 -15.59 7.47 15.53
N LYS A 114 -14.71 7.82 16.48
CA LYS A 114 -13.86 9.04 16.43
C LYS A 114 -13.32 9.33 15.03
N ALA A 115 -12.55 8.38 14.47
CA ALA A 115 -11.86 8.59 13.21
C ALA A 115 -12.84 8.84 12.07
N ARG A 116 -13.93 8.05 11.97
CA ARG A 116 -14.97 8.20 10.96
C ARG A 116 -15.72 9.53 11.11
N ILE A 117 -16.17 9.86 12.32
CA ILE A 117 -16.89 11.11 12.60
C ILE A 117 -16.05 12.32 12.17
N MET A 118 -14.76 12.32 12.46
CA MET A 118 -13.86 13.42 12.13
C MET A 118 -13.42 13.44 10.66
N GLU A 119 -13.28 12.27 10.01
CA GLU A 119 -12.96 12.15 8.58
C GLU A 119 -14.15 12.58 7.71
N ASP A 120 -15.37 12.22 8.10
CA ASP A 120 -16.60 12.58 7.38
C ASP A 120 -17.07 14.01 7.72
N GLY A 121 -16.57 14.57 8.82
CA GLY A 121 -16.99 15.86 9.36
C GLY A 121 -18.43 15.83 9.87
N VAL A 122 -18.80 14.78 10.61
CA VAL A 122 -20.13 14.60 11.19
C VAL A 122 -20.24 15.45 12.47
N SER A 123 -21.26 16.31 12.52
CA SER A 123 -21.56 17.10 13.72
C SER A 123 -21.89 16.19 14.91
N VAL A 124 -21.46 16.60 16.10
CA VAL A 124 -21.80 15.90 17.34
C VAL A 124 -22.50 16.82 18.31
N THR A 125 -23.50 16.30 19.01
CA THR A 125 -24.19 17.02 20.09
C THR A 125 -23.76 16.46 21.43
N ILE A 126 -23.30 17.35 22.31
CA ILE A 126 -22.87 17.05 23.66
C ILE A 126 -23.97 17.55 24.59
N GLU A 127 -24.47 16.69 25.46
CA GLU A 127 -25.52 17.02 26.42
C GLU A 127 -25.23 16.38 27.79
N PRO A 128 -25.62 17.04 28.89
CA PRO A 128 -25.44 16.48 30.22
C PRO A 128 -26.44 15.33 30.45
N LYS A 129 -25.95 14.10 30.67
CA LYS A 129 -26.81 12.92 30.92
C LYS A 129 -27.07 12.61 32.39
N ARG A 130 -26.09 12.87 33.26
CA ARG A 130 -26.15 12.58 34.71
C ARG A 130 -25.89 13.80 35.59
N ALA A 131 -25.31 14.85 35.01
CA ALA A 131 -25.00 16.10 35.69
C ALA A 131 -26.04 17.17 35.31
N ASN A 132 -26.04 18.29 36.02
CA ASN A 132 -26.96 19.41 35.76
C ASN A 132 -26.47 20.37 34.67
N ALA A 133 -25.18 20.35 34.35
CA ALA A 133 -24.56 21.21 33.34
C ALA A 133 -23.28 20.58 32.78
N LEU A 134 -22.94 20.95 31.55
CA LEU A 134 -21.62 20.79 30.95
C LEU A 134 -20.69 21.86 31.50
N ARG A 135 -19.40 21.53 31.64
CA ARG A 135 -18.33 22.45 32.02
C ARG A 135 -17.30 22.50 30.89
N PHE A 136 -17.01 23.69 30.41
CA PHE A 136 -15.98 23.98 29.43
C PHE A 136 -14.97 24.96 30.00
N GLU A 137 -13.74 24.93 29.51
CA GLU A 137 -12.72 25.94 29.79
C GLU A 137 -12.38 26.62 28.47
N ILE A 138 -12.69 27.91 28.36
CA ILE A 138 -12.51 28.72 27.14
C ILE A 138 -11.69 29.94 27.53
N ASP A 139 -10.51 30.09 26.93
CA ASP A 139 -9.58 31.19 27.21
C ASP A 139 -9.28 31.39 28.72
N GLY A 140 -9.15 30.29 29.45
CA GLY A 140 -8.88 30.29 30.91
C GLY A 140 -10.10 30.60 31.78
N THR A 141 -11.29 30.75 31.19
CA THR A 141 -12.56 30.96 31.91
C THR A 141 -13.42 29.70 31.90
N GLU A 142 -13.95 29.33 33.06
CA GLU A 142 -14.91 28.23 33.15
C GLU A 142 -16.30 28.69 32.70
N VAL A 143 -16.87 27.96 31.73
CA VAL A 143 -18.21 28.18 31.21
C VAL A 143 -19.07 26.96 31.51
N TYR A 144 -20.25 27.21 32.08
CA TYR A 144 -21.22 26.16 32.40
C TYR A 144 -22.50 26.34 31.57
N THR A 145 -23.03 25.25 31.02
CA THR A 145 -24.31 25.28 30.29
C THR A 145 -25.12 24.02 30.54
N SER A 146 -26.40 24.17 30.85
CA SER A 146 -27.34 23.06 30.93
C SER A 146 -27.90 22.65 29.56
N SER A 147 -27.78 23.53 28.56
CA SER A 147 -28.27 23.27 27.20
C SER A 147 -27.31 22.38 26.41
N PRO A 148 -27.83 21.53 25.50
CA PRO A 148 -26.99 20.79 24.56
C PRO A 148 -26.12 21.73 23.72
N VAL A 149 -24.89 21.30 23.43
CA VAL A 149 -23.93 22.01 22.58
C VAL A 149 -23.65 21.16 21.35
N THR A 150 -23.90 21.72 20.17
CA THR A 150 -23.54 21.07 18.90
C THR A 150 -22.18 21.56 18.44
N VAL A 151 -21.31 20.62 18.11
CA VAL A 151 -19.99 20.84 17.53
C VAL A 151 -20.05 20.35 16.09
N ASP A 152 -20.11 21.29 15.14
CA ASP A 152 -20.31 20.96 13.73
C ASP A 152 -19.12 20.21 13.11
N ASN A 153 -17.91 20.50 13.60
CA ASN A 153 -16.71 19.90 13.07
C ASN A 153 -15.76 19.50 14.21
N PRO A 154 -16.02 18.34 14.86
CA PRO A 154 -15.25 17.92 16.02
C PRO A 154 -13.77 17.61 15.71
N GLY A 155 -13.43 17.39 14.43
CA GLY A 155 -12.07 17.14 13.99
C GLY A 155 -11.32 18.39 13.49
N GLY A 156 -12.02 19.49 13.23
CA GLY A 156 -11.43 20.69 12.62
C GLY A 156 -11.14 20.47 11.13
N LYS A 157 -9.89 20.67 10.68
CA LYS A 157 -9.57 20.58 9.24
C LYS A 157 -9.31 19.14 8.75
N THR A 158 -9.82 18.13 9.46
CA THR A 158 -9.56 16.71 9.21
C THR A 158 -10.41 16.09 8.12
N LYS A 159 -11.51 16.73 7.72
CA LYS A 159 -12.45 16.16 6.77
C LYS A 159 -11.76 15.76 5.45
N GLY A 160 -11.90 14.50 5.05
CA GLY A 160 -11.29 13.92 3.83
C GLY A 160 -9.76 13.84 3.84
N GLN A 161 -9.09 14.14 4.95
CA GLN A 161 -7.61 14.20 4.97
C GLN A 161 -6.97 12.82 4.95
N PHE A 162 -7.64 11.79 5.47
CA PHE A 162 -7.14 10.42 5.38
C PHE A 162 -7.19 9.91 3.93
N GLU A 163 -8.30 10.12 3.23
CA GLU A 163 -8.42 9.80 1.80
C GLU A 163 -7.33 10.53 0.98
N ASN A 164 -7.20 11.85 1.19
CA ASN A 164 -6.23 12.68 0.49
C ASN A 164 -4.79 12.19 0.67
N ILE A 165 -4.39 11.77 1.88
CA ILE A 165 -3.01 11.33 2.13
C ILE A 165 -2.74 9.94 1.54
N VAL A 166 -3.73 9.05 1.53
CA VAL A 166 -3.65 7.74 0.87
C VAL A 166 -3.51 7.92 -0.65
N ASP A 167 -4.31 8.82 -1.23
CA ASP A 167 -4.24 9.15 -2.66
C ASP A 167 -2.89 9.78 -3.03
N LYS A 168 -2.38 10.69 -2.19
CA LYS A 168 -1.05 11.29 -2.41
C LYS A 168 0.06 10.24 -2.38
N PHE A 169 -0.05 9.24 -1.50
CA PHE A 169 0.90 8.13 -1.48
C PHE A 169 0.90 7.37 -2.80
N PHE A 170 -0.24 6.84 -3.25
CA PHE A 170 -0.31 6.00 -4.46
C PHE A 170 -0.18 6.79 -5.77
N GLY A 171 -0.69 8.02 -5.81
CA GLY A 171 -0.71 8.89 -6.98
C GLY A 171 0.62 9.57 -7.27
N VAL A 172 1.38 9.92 -6.23
CA VAL A 172 2.61 10.72 -6.37
C VAL A 172 3.82 9.96 -5.83
N TYR A 173 3.86 9.72 -4.51
CA TYR A 173 5.06 9.22 -3.84
C TYR A 173 5.48 7.82 -4.33
N PHE A 174 4.52 6.90 -4.44
CA PHE A 174 4.77 5.54 -4.87
C PHE A 174 5.37 5.48 -6.29
N ARG A 175 4.81 6.27 -7.22
CA ARG A 175 5.26 6.30 -8.61
C ARG A 175 6.64 6.94 -8.77
N GLN A 176 6.91 8.00 -8.03
CA GLN A 176 8.14 8.79 -8.18
C GLN A 176 9.31 8.22 -7.38
N SER A 177 9.07 7.75 -6.16
CA SER A 177 10.12 7.40 -5.23
C SER A 177 10.30 5.89 -5.12
N PHE A 178 9.23 5.12 -4.88
CA PHE A 178 9.36 3.69 -4.59
C PHE A 178 9.87 2.87 -5.79
N LEU A 179 9.32 3.06 -6.99
CA LEU A 179 9.74 2.29 -8.17
C LEU A 179 11.21 2.53 -8.53
N ASN A 180 11.70 3.76 -8.28
CA ASN A 180 13.09 4.14 -8.49
C ASN A 180 13.99 3.58 -7.37
N SER A 181 13.62 3.77 -6.10
CA SER A 181 14.46 3.37 -4.96
C SER A 181 14.49 1.86 -4.72
N SER A 182 13.44 1.13 -5.10
CA SER A 182 13.35 -0.34 -4.95
C SER A 182 14.23 -1.10 -5.94
N GLY A 183 14.81 -0.43 -6.95
CA GLY A 183 15.57 -1.11 -8.00
C GLY A 183 14.72 -1.93 -8.97
N LEU A 184 13.39 -1.97 -8.81
CA LEU A 184 12.48 -2.71 -9.69
C LEU A 184 12.56 -2.23 -11.14
N LEU A 185 12.66 -0.91 -11.37
CA LEU A 185 12.84 -0.36 -12.71
C LEU A 185 14.13 -0.87 -13.36
N GLN A 186 15.25 -0.88 -12.63
CA GLN A 186 16.51 -1.39 -13.14
C GLN A 186 16.44 -2.91 -13.41
N TYR A 187 15.77 -3.66 -12.52
CA TYR A 187 15.56 -5.09 -12.66
C TYR A 187 14.81 -5.45 -13.96
N PHE A 188 13.72 -4.74 -14.25
CA PHE A 188 12.90 -5.02 -15.43
C PHE A 188 13.50 -4.47 -16.73
N ASN A 189 14.34 -3.45 -16.68
CA ASN A 189 15.01 -2.91 -17.86
C ASN A 189 16.02 -3.89 -18.50
N THR A 190 16.52 -4.87 -17.76
CA THR A 190 17.48 -5.83 -18.33
C THR A 190 17.19 -7.28 -17.93
N PRO A 191 16.52 -8.08 -18.79
CA PRO A 191 16.24 -9.48 -18.53
C PRO A 191 17.51 -10.33 -18.73
N GLN A 192 18.54 -10.12 -17.90
CA GLN A 192 19.84 -10.80 -17.99
C GLN A 192 19.70 -12.32 -17.97
N VAL A 193 18.73 -12.85 -17.23
CA VAL A 193 18.43 -14.29 -17.17
C VAL A 193 17.88 -14.87 -18.46
N TYR A 194 17.16 -14.08 -19.28
CA TYR A 194 16.74 -14.49 -20.61
C TYR A 194 17.98 -14.71 -21.50
N LYS A 195 18.87 -13.72 -21.57
CA LYS A 195 20.10 -13.78 -22.36
C LYS A 195 21.00 -14.93 -21.91
N LYS A 196 21.20 -15.09 -20.60
CA LYS A 196 22.07 -16.15 -20.02
C LYS A 196 21.59 -17.56 -20.39
N ASN A 197 20.28 -17.77 -20.50
CA ASN A 197 19.71 -19.10 -20.78
C ASN A 197 19.47 -19.37 -22.27
N LEU A 198 19.78 -18.44 -23.17
CA LEU A 198 19.56 -18.59 -24.61
C LEU A 198 20.37 -19.76 -25.23
N ALA A 199 21.58 -20.03 -24.74
CA ALA A 199 22.37 -21.17 -25.20
C ALA A 199 21.70 -22.52 -24.83
N SER A 200 21.10 -22.59 -23.65
CA SER A 200 20.35 -23.75 -23.16
C SER A 200 18.96 -23.86 -23.80
N ALA A 201 18.40 -22.74 -24.29
CA ALA A 201 17.11 -22.70 -24.98
C ALA A 201 17.04 -23.61 -26.19
N LYS A 202 18.16 -23.75 -26.93
CA LYS A 202 18.30 -24.68 -28.08
C LYS A 202 17.89 -26.11 -27.75
N ARG A 203 18.04 -26.53 -26.49
CA ARG A 203 17.68 -27.87 -26.00
C ARG A 203 16.42 -27.86 -25.13
N GLY A 204 16.20 -26.80 -24.35
CA GLY A 204 15.14 -26.74 -23.33
C GLY A 204 13.79 -26.21 -23.82
N GLY A 205 13.75 -25.49 -24.95
CA GLY A 205 12.51 -25.02 -25.57
C GLY A 205 11.58 -24.26 -24.60
N ARG A 206 10.27 -24.47 -24.80
CA ARG A 206 9.18 -23.82 -24.03
C ARG A 206 9.26 -24.01 -22.53
N ALA A 207 9.55 -25.23 -22.07
CA ALA A 207 9.56 -25.56 -20.64
C ALA A 207 10.66 -24.79 -19.89
N LEU A 208 11.84 -24.66 -20.50
CA LEU A 208 12.92 -23.83 -19.95
C LEU A 208 12.55 -22.35 -19.96
N GLY A 209 11.86 -21.88 -21.01
CA GLY A 209 11.32 -20.52 -21.12
C GLY A 209 10.42 -20.20 -19.94
N LEU A 210 9.39 -21.03 -19.73
CA LEU A 210 8.41 -20.89 -18.65
C LEU A 210 9.08 -20.81 -17.28
N LYS A 211 9.97 -21.76 -16.98
CA LYS A 211 10.72 -21.77 -15.72
C LYS A 211 11.57 -20.51 -15.53
N THR A 212 12.23 -20.04 -16.60
CA THR A 212 13.10 -18.87 -16.56
C THR A 212 12.28 -17.59 -16.33
N GLY A 213 11.20 -17.40 -17.09
CA GLY A 213 10.33 -16.22 -16.98
C GLY A 213 9.64 -16.13 -15.62
N TYR A 214 9.15 -17.27 -15.11
CA TYR A 214 8.54 -17.35 -13.78
C TYR A 214 9.51 -16.92 -12.68
N ARG A 215 10.72 -17.49 -12.68
CA ARG A 215 11.73 -17.15 -11.66
C ARG A 215 12.16 -15.70 -11.74
N TRP A 216 12.36 -15.19 -12.96
CA TRP A 216 12.73 -13.79 -13.18
C TRP A 216 11.73 -12.84 -12.54
N VAL A 217 10.44 -12.97 -12.83
CA VAL A 217 9.46 -12.05 -12.24
C VAL A 217 9.25 -12.29 -10.74
N ALA A 218 9.26 -13.55 -10.28
CA ALA A 218 9.06 -13.88 -8.87
C ALA A 218 10.22 -13.39 -7.98
N ASP A 219 11.45 -13.40 -8.50
CA ASP A 219 12.63 -12.92 -7.77
C ASP A 219 12.71 -11.38 -7.75
N ALA A 220 11.97 -10.67 -8.60
CA ALA A 220 11.96 -9.20 -8.60
C ALA A 220 11.49 -8.61 -7.26
N GLY A 221 10.54 -9.27 -6.59
CA GLY A 221 10.06 -8.83 -5.27
C GLY A 221 11.01 -9.10 -4.10
N LYS A 222 12.17 -9.73 -4.36
CA LYS A 222 13.29 -9.84 -3.43
C LYS A 222 14.29 -8.68 -3.55
N VAL A 223 14.22 -7.91 -4.65
CA VAL A 223 15.09 -6.76 -4.91
C VAL A 223 14.52 -5.48 -4.32
N GLY A 224 13.20 -5.27 -4.47
CA GLY A 224 12.45 -4.26 -3.71
C GLY A 224 12.05 -4.77 -2.35
#